data_AF-A0A5Q4GPK7-F1
#
_entry.id   AF-A0A5Q4GPK7-F1
#
_cell.length_a   1.000
_cell.length_b   1.000
_cell.length_c   1.000
_cell.angle_alpha   90.00
_cell.angle_beta   90.00
_cell.angle_gamma   90.00
#
_symmetry.space_group_name_H-M   'P 1'
#
loop_
_entity.id
_entity.type
_entity.pdbx_description
1 polymer ?
#
loop_
_entity_poly.entity_id
_entity_poly.type
_entity_poly.pdbx_seq_one_letter_code
_entity_poly.pdbx_strand_id
1 'polypeptide(L)'
;MSSVWSKQIEKHYHLQVPPELASWFDDGLWRQLGQSEFRYPLHPEQFIEPADGTIWAGFMLPDTLPLVGNQYGDWLCLRITPEGKVAEIICWNHGGGDWVPYGRNLCEALFYDACLAGRSMYAVEQAPAPIDIAACPTVRWAWDWIARYHPGFGGSLDRLCVAHSAIADRLLAIGVAETVIRRDKMLQALDSPLKSCSDPELAGCLDVRWEPEFVRWIFDTDLIPLAAREALGQLRPLPLGCLFSQDWGSAERQALAVIRLRQDLGWPFDIAGWAAERRGDFRQAIALYAQGVRTSLFADEGVRFRTHWYPEGLGKFAAARLDHLRQYLPPELRDDHYLHLFWENDPSSLRSRLRDFWLQRARQHFKGKHYMHAYQCYFLAGWDSGSSDLDVYAEILEGIVASATASGSSALSSVARTHQRFLSA
;
A
#
# COMPACT_ATOMS: atom_id res chain seq x y z
N MET A 1 -8.23 0.31 -41.05
CA MET A 1 -7.05 0.17 -40.17
C MET A 1 -7.57 0.09 -38.76
N SER A 2 -7.46 -1.08 -38.09
CA SER A 2 -7.82 -1.19 -36.68
C SER A 2 -6.91 -0.24 -35.90
N SER A 3 -7.49 0.70 -35.15
CA SER A 3 -6.71 1.64 -34.36
C SER A 3 -5.95 0.89 -33.27
N VAL A 4 -4.66 1.19 -33.14
CA VAL A 4 -3.78 0.67 -32.09
C VAL A 4 -4.27 1.18 -30.73
N TRP A 5 -4.55 0.29 -29.78
CA TRP A 5 -5.17 0.65 -28.49
C TRP A 5 -4.26 1.55 -27.65
N SER A 6 -2.97 1.23 -27.60
CA SER A 6 -1.99 2.06 -26.89
C SER A 6 -2.05 3.53 -27.33
N LYS A 7 -2.15 3.80 -28.64
CA LYS A 7 -2.26 5.18 -29.18
C LYS A 7 -3.57 5.88 -28.83
N GLN A 8 -4.66 5.14 -28.72
CA GLN A 8 -5.94 5.71 -28.26
C GLN A 8 -5.86 6.09 -26.78
N ILE A 9 -5.25 5.23 -25.96
CA ILE A 9 -5.03 5.47 -24.52
C ILE A 9 -4.08 6.65 -24.29
N GLU A 10 -2.93 6.70 -24.99
CA GLU A 10 -2.00 7.84 -24.96
C GLU A 10 -2.73 9.15 -25.29
N LYS A 11 -3.58 9.15 -26.31
CA LYS A 11 -4.33 10.34 -26.72
C LYS A 11 -5.38 10.74 -25.68
N HIS A 12 -6.13 9.79 -25.14
CA HIS A 12 -7.22 10.06 -24.21
C HIS A 12 -6.70 10.58 -22.86
N TYR A 13 -5.71 9.91 -22.29
CA TYR A 13 -5.17 10.25 -20.97
C TYR A 13 -3.89 11.10 -21.02
N HIS A 14 -3.43 11.51 -22.20
CA HIS A 14 -2.14 12.20 -22.37
C HIS A 14 -0.94 11.44 -21.78
N LEU A 15 -0.98 10.11 -21.85
CA LEU A 15 0.03 9.23 -21.27
C LEU A 15 1.17 8.94 -22.25
N GLN A 16 2.34 8.64 -21.68
CA GLN A 16 3.44 7.95 -22.32
C GLN A 16 3.29 6.46 -21.98
N VAL A 17 2.65 5.71 -22.87
CA VAL A 17 2.39 4.28 -22.63
C VAL A 17 3.72 3.52 -22.78
N PRO A 18 4.22 2.87 -21.71
CA PRO A 18 5.49 2.16 -21.77
C PRO A 18 5.38 0.90 -22.66
N PRO A 19 6.50 0.40 -23.21
CA PRO A 19 6.46 -0.65 -24.23
C PRO A 19 5.76 -1.95 -23.81
N GLU A 20 5.86 -2.35 -22.54
CA GLU A 20 5.14 -3.52 -22.02
C GLU A 20 3.64 -3.31 -21.99
N LEU A 21 3.19 -2.09 -21.67
CA LEU A 21 1.78 -1.78 -21.63
C LEU A 21 1.21 -1.62 -23.05
N ALA A 22 2.03 -1.14 -24.00
CA ALA A 22 1.67 -1.17 -25.41
C ALA A 22 1.49 -2.62 -25.91
N SER A 23 2.44 -3.51 -25.62
CA SER A 23 2.32 -4.95 -25.92
C SER A 23 1.08 -5.56 -25.28
N TRP A 24 0.80 -5.24 -24.00
CA TRP A 24 -0.40 -5.70 -23.30
C TRP A 24 -1.69 -5.39 -24.07
N PHE A 25 -1.86 -4.14 -24.51
CA PHE A 25 -3.07 -3.69 -25.20
C PHE A 25 -3.13 -4.10 -26.66
N ASP A 26 -2.03 -3.95 -27.40
CA ASP A 26 -2.00 -4.09 -28.85
C ASP A 26 -1.85 -5.55 -29.30
N ASP A 27 -1.13 -6.38 -28.54
CA ASP A 27 -1.01 -7.82 -28.81
C ASP A 27 -2.22 -8.61 -28.27
N GLY A 28 -3.14 -7.94 -27.57
CA GLY A 28 -4.39 -8.53 -27.07
C GLY A 28 -4.19 -9.47 -25.86
N LEU A 29 -3.13 -9.26 -25.07
CA LEU A 29 -2.85 -10.07 -23.88
C LEU A 29 -3.95 -9.95 -22.81
N TRP A 30 -4.62 -8.80 -22.73
CA TRP A 30 -5.79 -8.57 -21.88
C TRP A 30 -6.97 -9.52 -22.17
N ARG A 31 -6.98 -10.21 -23.31
CA ARG A 31 -8.02 -11.21 -23.62
C ARG A 31 -7.82 -12.53 -22.87
N GLN A 32 -6.64 -12.74 -22.29
CA GLN A 32 -6.33 -13.93 -21.52
C GLN A 32 -6.68 -13.70 -20.05
N LEU A 33 -7.42 -14.63 -19.47
CA LEU A 33 -7.60 -14.64 -18.01
C LEU A 33 -6.29 -15.06 -17.35
N GLY A 34 -5.94 -14.36 -16.27
CA GLY A 34 -4.86 -14.78 -15.39
C GLY A 34 -5.21 -16.06 -14.63
N GLN A 35 -4.22 -16.66 -13.97
CA GLN A 35 -4.42 -17.80 -13.06
C GLN A 35 -4.15 -17.44 -11.59
N SER A 36 -3.68 -16.22 -11.34
CA SER A 36 -3.36 -15.67 -10.02
C SER A 36 -4.52 -14.87 -9.43
N GLU A 37 -4.27 -14.09 -8.37
CA GLU A 37 -5.30 -13.29 -7.70
C GLU A 37 -5.87 -12.24 -8.67
N PHE A 38 -5.00 -11.49 -9.36
CA PHE A 38 -5.39 -10.48 -10.33
C PHE A 38 -5.49 -11.09 -11.73
N ARG A 39 -6.67 -11.63 -12.03
CA ARG A 39 -6.92 -12.43 -13.24
C ARG A 39 -7.92 -11.86 -14.23
N TYR A 40 -8.53 -10.71 -13.94
CA TYR A 40 -9.57 -10.09 -14.78
C TYR A 40 -9.09 -8.77 -15.37
N PRO A 41 -8.46 -8.79 -16.56
CA PRO A 41 -8.10 -7.58 -17.28
C PRO A 41 -9.31 -6.71 -17.60
N LEU A 42 -9.11 -5.38 -17.53
CA LEU A 42 -10.05 -4.42 -18.08
C LEU A 42 -9.91 -4.35 -19.60
N HIS A 43 -11.03 -4.35 -20.31
CA HIS A 43 -11.03 -4.18 -21.77
C HIS A 43 -10.53 -2.77 -22.14
N PRO A 44 -9.76 -2.56 -23.23
CA PRO A 44 -9.25 -1.22 -23.60
C PRO A 44 -10.33 -0.12 -23.69
N GLU A 45 -11.50 -0.46 -24.21
CA GLU A 45 -12.68 0.40 -24.29
C GLU A 45 -13.17 0.79 -22.89
N GLN A 46 -13.21 -0.16 -21.96
CA GLN A 46 -13.55 0.10 -20.56
C GLN A 46 -12.43 0.83 -19.82
N PHE A 47 -11.18 0.71 -20.26
CA PHE A 47 -10.08 1.49 -19.71
C PHE A 47 -10.20 2.97 -20.08
N ILE A 48 -10.66 3.27 -21.31
CA ILE A 48 -10.88 4.63 -21.80
C ILE A 48 -12.20 5.21 -21.24
N GLU A 49 -13.28 4.44 -21.25
CA GLU A 49 -14.57 4.81 -20.65
C GLU A 49 -14.96 3.75 -19.61
N PRO A 50 -14.51 3.90 -18.36
CA PRO A 50 -14.82 2.97 -17.28
C PRO A 50 -16.33 2.82 -17.07
N ALA A 51 -16.76 1.61 -16.71
CA ALA A 51 -18.12 1.37 -16.26
C ALA A 51 -18.28 1.78 -14.80
N ASP A 52 -19.51 2.04 -14.37
CA ASP A 52 -19.84 2.30 -12.96
C ASP A 52 -19.26 1.20 -12.04
N GLY A 53 -18.71 1.61 -10.90
CA GLY A 53 -18.05 0.71 -9.96
C GLY A 53 -16.61 0.30 -10.33
N THR A 54 -16.08 0.71 -11.49
CA THR A 54 -14.65 0.49 -11.82
C THR A 54 -13.75 1.45 -11.05
N ILE A 55 -14.15 2.72 -10.97
CA ILE A 55 -13.43 3.77 -10.24
C ILE A 55 -14.22 4.12 -8.98
N TRP A 56 -13.55 4.01 -7.84
CA TRP A 56 -14.13 4.32 -6.53
C TRP A 56 -13.65 5.70 -6.10
N ALA A 57 -14.24 6.74 -6.69
CA ALA A 57 -13.82 8.12 -6.48
C ALA A 57 -13.89 8.50 -4.99
N GLY A 58 -12.86 9.20 -4.51
CA GLY A 58 -12.70 9.53 -3.08
C GLY A 58 -12.03 8.43 -2.24
N PHE A 59 -12.05 7.17 -2.70
CA PHE A 59 -11.32 6.06 -2.05
C PHE A 59 -10.05 5.71 -2.82
N MET A 60 -10.14 5.47 -4.13
CA MET A 60 -8.98 5.28 -5.00
C MET A 60 -8.17 6.58 -5.10
N LEU A 61 -6.87 6.44 -5.33
CA LEU A 61 -6.01 7.60 -5.52
C LEU A 61 -6.37 8.32 -6.84
N PRO A 62 -6.41 9.67 -6.85
CA PRO A 62 -6.88 10.46 -8.00
C PRO A 62 -5.87 10.47 -9.16
N ASP A 63 -4.68 9.92 -8.97
CA ASP A 63 -3.62 9.74 -9.95
C ASP A 63 -3.53 8.28 -10.47
N THR A 64 -4.55 7.46 -10.24
CA THR A 64 -4.53 6.04 -10.61
C THR A 64 -5.59 5.63 -11.62
N LEU A 65 -5.27 4.63 -12.45
CA LEU A 65 -6.20 4.00 -13.40
C LEU A 65 -6.24 2.49 -13.18
N PRO A 66 -7.41 1.88 -12.87
CA PRO A 66 -7.55 0.43 -12.74
C PRO A 66 -7.22 -0.31 -14.05
N LEU A 67 -6.55 -1.45 -13.95
CA LEU A 67 -6.14 -2.23 -15.13
C LEU A 67 -6.49 -3.73 -15.04
N VAL A 68 -6.25 -4.37 -13.90
CA VAL A 68 -6.54 -5.80 -13.71
C VAL A 68 -7.20 -5.99 -12.34
N GLY A 69 -8.40 -6.54 -12.32
CA GLY A 69 -9.15 -6.79 -11.09
C GLY A 69 -9.07 -8.24 -10.61
N ASN A 70 -9.46 -8.46 -9.35
CA ASN A 70 -9.61 -9.81 -8.76
C ASN A 70 -11.08 -10.26 -8.57
N GLN A 71 -12.06 -9.47 -9.05
CA GLN A 71 -13.51 -9.62 -8.82
C GLN A 71 -14.01 -9.45 -7.37
N TYR A 72 -13.11 -9.26 -6.41
CA TYR A 72 -13.48 -8.93 -5.02
C TYR A 72 -13.50 -7.44 -4.74
N GLY A 73 -13.18 -6.61 -5.74
CA GLY A 73 -13.13 -5.15 -5.64
C GLY A 73 -11.71 -4.60 -5.67
N ASP A 74 -10.67 -5.43 -5.55
CA ASP A 74 -9.29 -4.95 -5.60
C ASP A 74 -8.79 -4.86 -7.04
N TRP A 75 -7.86 -3.94 -7.25
CA TRP A 75 -7.32 -3.62 -8.56
C TRP A 75 -5.81 -3.46 -8.55
N LEU A 76 -5.14 -4.02 -9.56
CA LEU A 76 -3.87 -3.49 -10.02
C LEU A 76 -4.14 -2.21 -10.80
N CYS A 77 -3.58 -1.10 -10.32
CA CYS A 77 -3.76 0.22 -10.91
C CYS A 77 -2.42 0.76 -11.45
N LEU A 78 -2.48 1.45 -12.58
CA LEU A 78 -1.40 2.31 -13.03
C LEU A 78 -1.37 3.56 -12.16
N ARG A 79 -0.20 3.93 -11.63
CA ARG A 79 -0.01 5.24 -10.97
C ARG A 79 0.66 6.22 -11.92
N ILE A 80 0.06 7.39 -12.12
CA ILE A 80 0.46 8.34 -13.15
C ILE A 80 1.32 9.47 -12.56
N THR A 81 2.37 9.82 -13.30
CA THR A 81 3.34 10.87 -12.95
C THR A 81 2.90 12.22 -13.53
N PRO A 82 3.38 13.38 -13.00
CA PRO A 82 3.07 14.69 -13.57
C PRO A 82 3.44 14.85 -15.05
N GLU A 83 4.46 14.12 -15.51
CA GLU A 83 4.95 14.12 -16.89
C GLU A 83 4.14 13.18 -17.80
N GLY A 84 3.10 12.54 -17.27
CA GLY A 84 2.26 11.58 -17.99
C GLY A 84 2.90 10.20 -18.16
N LYS A 85 3.88 9.84 -17.34
CA LYS A 85 4.46 8.48 -17.34
C LYS A 85 3.68 7.58 -16.38
N VAL A 86 3.70 6.27 -16.64
CA VAL A 86 3.35 5.27 -15.63
C VAL A 86 4.54 5.14 -14.68
N ALA A 87 4.35 5.53 -13.43
CA ALA A 87 5.40 5.52 -12.41
C ALA A 87 5.61 4.11 -11.82
N GLU A 88 4.51 3.41 -11.59
CA GLU A 88 4.46 2.08 -10.99
C GLU A 88 3.08 1.44 -11.20
N ILE A 89 3.00 0.16 -10.85
CA ILE A 89 1.76 -0.57 -10.60
C ILE A 89 1.57 -0.67 -9.09
N ILE A 90 0.40 -0.28 -8.61
CA ILE A 90 -0.01 -0.50 -7.22
C ILE A 90 -1.14 -1.51 -7.19
N CYS A 91 -1.29 -2.25 -6.09
CA CYS A 91 -2.54 -2.89 -5.73
C CYS A 91 -3.32 -1.93 -4.84
N TRP A 92 -4.54 -1.61 -5.23
CA TRP A 92 -5.52 -0.89 -4.40
C TRP A 92 -6.53 -1.88 -3.83
N ASN A 93 -6.76 -1.81 -2.52
CA ASN A 93 -7.62 -2.71 -1.78
C ASN A 93 -8.96 -2.04 -1.41
N HIS A 94 -10.08 -2.66 -1.79
CA HIS A 94 -11.41 -2.10 -1.55
C HIS A 94 -11.79 -2.05 -0.06
N GLY A 95 -11.28 -3.00 0.75
CA GLY A 95 -11.66 -3.16 2.15
C GLY A 95 -11.21 -2.05 3.10
N GLY A 96 -10.38 -1.11 2.62
CA GLY A 96 -9.91 0.02 3.42
C GLY A 96 -9.42 1.22 2.60
N GLY A 97 -9.36 1.11 1.27
CA GLY A 97 -8.74 2.10 0.39
C GLY A 97 -7.21 2.05 0.40
N ASP A 98 -6.62 1.11 1.14
CA ASP A 98 -5.17 0.93 1.23
C ASP A 98 -4.57 0.58 -0.12
N TRP A 99 -3.34 1.02 -0.35
CA TRP A 99 -2.60 0.65 -1.54
C TRP A 99 -1.15 0.27 -1.26
N VAL A 100 -0.60 -0.59 -2.11
CA VAL A 100 0.77 -1.09 -2.02
C VAL A 100 1.43 -1.09 -3.39
N PRO A 101 2.69 -0.64 -3.52
CA PRO A 101 3.49 -0.83 -4.73
C PRO A 101 3.62 -2.31 -5.08
N TYR A 102 3.15 -2.77 -6.24
CA TYR A 102 3.26 -4.17 -6.68
C TYR A 102 4.40 -4.41 -7.67
N GLY A 103 4.80 -3.38 -8.41
CA GLY A 103 5.92 -3.48 -9.35
C GLY A 103 6.17 -2.17 -10.08
N ARG A 104 7.34 -2.01 -10.68
CA ARG A 104 7.63 -0.79 -11.49
C ARG A 104 6.86 -0.76 -12.81
N ASN A 105 6.42 -1.92 -13.27
CA ASN A 105 5.65 -2.11 -14.50
C ASN A 105 4.71 -3.32 -14.35
N LEU A 106 3.83 -3.51 -15.34
CA LEU A 106 2.82 -4.56 -15.34
C LEU A 106 3.43 -5.97 -15.28
N CYS A 107 4.55 -6.20 -15.97
CA CYS A 107 5.20 -7.50 -15.97
C CYS A 107 5.71 -7.87 -14.57
N GLU A 108 6.35 -6.93 -13.86
CA GLU A 108 6.78 -7.17 -12.47
C GLU A 108 5.60 -7.50 -11.56
N ALA A 109 4.49 -6.73 -11.66
CA ALA A 109 3.32 -6.93 -10.83
C ALA A 109 2.63 -8.27 -11.07
N LEU A 110 2.39 -8.64 -12.34
CA LEU A 110 1.77 -9.93 -12.69
C LEU A 110 2.68 -11.12 -12.35
N PHE A 111 3.99 -10.97 -12.53
CA PHE A 111 4.93 -12.04 -12.18
C PHE A 111 5.02 -12.23 -10.66
N TYR A 112 5.11 -11.12 -9.90
CA TYR A 112 5.04 -11.14 -8.44
C TYR A 112 3.75 -11.80 -7.96
N ASP A 113 2.60 -11.39 -8.50
CA ASP A 113 1.29 -11.95 -8.18
C ASP A 113 1.25 -13.45 -8.44
N ALA A 114 1.70 -13.92 -9.61
CA ALA A 114 1.70 -15.35 -9.93
C ALA A 114 2.66 -16.18 -9.07
N CYS A 115 3.83 -15.65 -8.71
CA CYS A 115 4.79 -16.34 -7.85
C CYS A 115 4.33 -16.44 -6.38
N LEU A 116 3.42 -15.56 -5.96
CA LEU A 116 3.01 -15.45 -4.57
C LEU A 116 1.49 -15.61 -4.37
N ALA A 117 0.77 -15.97 -5.43
CA ALA A 117 -0.68 -16.24 -5.47
C ALA A 117 -1.13 -17.30 -4.44
N GLY A 118 -0.23 -18.06 -3.82
CA GLY A 118 -0.53 -18.97 -2.71
C GLY A 118 -0.82 -18.29 -1.36
N ARG A 119 -0.61 -16.97 -1.24
CA ARG A 119 -0.86 -16.18 -0.02
C ARG A 119 -1.96 -15.15 -0.26
N SER A 120 -3.14 -15.61 -0.69
CA SER A 120 -4.30 -14.71 -0.85
C SER A 120 -4.42 -13.82 0.38
N MET A 121 -4.59 -12.52 0.15
CA MET A 121 -4.76 -11.52 1.20
C MET A 121 -5.96 -11.82 2.12
N TYR A 122 -6.84 -12.73 1.71
CA TYR A 122 -8.10 -13.11 2.35
C TYR A 122 -8.20 -14.60 2.72
N ALA A 123 -7.18 -15.43 2.45
CA ALA A 123 -7.31 -16.87 2.66
C ALA A 123 -7.22 -17.25 4.14
N VAL A 124 -8.39 -17.41 4.74
CA VAL A 124 -8.59 -18.06 6.04
C VAL A 124 -8.61 -19.59 5.91
N GLU A 125 -8.83 -20.21 4.72
CA GLU A 125 -9.07 -21.66 4.71
C GLU A 125 -8.36 -22.55 3.68
N GLN A 126 -7.93 -22.09 2.50
CA GLN A 126 -7.18 -22.94 1.57
C GLN A 126 -6.19 -22.12 0.74
N ALA A 127 -4.89 -22.43 0.85
CA ALA A 127 -3.91 -21.92 -0.10
C ALA A 127 -4.34 -22.39 -1.51
N PRO A 128 -4.51 -21.49 -2.49
CA PRO A 128 -4.91 -21.90 -3.82
C PRO A 128 -3.88 -22.88 -4.39
N ALA A 129 -4.35 -23.79 -5.25
CA ALA A 129 -3.50 -24.78 -5.88
C ALA A 129 -2.29 -24.08 -6.53
N PRO A 130 -1.10 -24.70 -6.49
CA PRO A 130 0.08 -24.15 -7.16
C PRO A 130 -0.26 -23.84 -8.61
N ILE A 131 -0.04 -22.60 -9.03
CA ILE A 131 -0.22 -22.22 -10.42
C ILE A 131 0.91 -22.86 -11.22
N ASP A 132 0.58 -23.51 -12.32
CA ASP A 132 1.58 -23.85 -13.33
C ASP A 132 1.96 -22.55 -14.06
N ILE A 133 2.97 -21.85 -13.50
CA ILE A 133 3.52 -20.61 -14.02
C ILE A 133 3.90 -20.79 -15.51
N ALA A 134 4.37 -21.98 -15.91
CA ALA A 134 4.73 -22.27 -17.28
C ALA A 134 3.53 -22.35 -18.21
N ALA A 135 2.38 -22.82 -17.72
CA ALA A 135 1.16 -22.91 -18.52
C ALA A 135 0.40 -21.57 -18.63
N CYS A 136 0.72 -20.55 -17.83
CA CYS A 136 0.01 -19.27 -17.85
C CYS A 136 0.61 -18.29 -18.89
N PRO A 137 -0.09 -17.94 -19.98
CA PRO A 137 0.47 -17.12 -21.06
C PRO A 137 0.91 -15.73 -20.61
N THR A 138 0.13 -15.09 -19.73
CA THR A 138 0.42 -13.74 -19.22
C THR A 138 1.66 -13.74 -18.32
N VAL A 139 1.84 -14.76 -17.49
CA VAL A 139 3.01 -14.92 -16.62
C VAL A 139 4.26 -15.24 -17.44
N ARG A 140 4.14 -16.10 -18.46
CA ARG A 140 5.23 -16.38 -19.39
C ARG A 140 5.67 -15.13 -20.14
N TRP A 141 4.71 -14.35 -20.65
CA TRP A 141 5.00 -13.05 -21.27
C TRP A 141 5.72 -12.09 -20.31
N ALA A 142 5.23 -11.97 -19.07
CA ALA A 142 5.84 -11.13 -18.05
C ALA A 142 7.27 -11.58 -17.73
N TRP A 143 7.50 -12.89 -17.59
CA TRP A 143 8.83 -13.47 -17.42
C TRP A 143 9.75 -13.14 -18.60
N ASP A 144 9.31 -13.39 -19.83
CA ASP A 144 10.11 -13.13 -21.04
C ASP A 144 10.44 -11.63 -21.17
N TRP A 145 9.55 -10.76 -20.71
CA TRP A 145 9.82 -9.33 -20.62
C TRP A 145 10.92 -9.05 -19.59
N ILE A 146 10.78 -9.51 -18.35
CA ILE A 146 11.76 -9.30 -17.28
C ILE A 146 13.13 -9.86 -17.69
N ALA A 147 13.18 -11.07 -18.24
CA ALA A 147 14.42 -11.73 -18.68
C ALA A 147 15.17 -10.94 -19.76
N ARG A 148 14.45 -10.19 -20.62
CA ARG A 148 15.06 -9.32 -21.64
C ARG A 148 15.82 -8.14 -21.04
N TYR A 149 15.34 -7.59 -19.92
CA TYR A 149 15.94 -6.40 -19.28
C TYR A 149 16.85 -6.73 -18.10
N HIS A 150 16.83 -7.98 -17.62
CA HIS A 150 17.67 -8.46 -16.52
C HIS A 150 18.47 -9.70 -16.98
N PRO A 151 19.63 -9.53 -17.65
CA PRO A 151 20.39 -10.64 -18.25
C PRO A 151 20.87 -11.71 -17.25
N GLY A 152 20.91 -11.41 -15.94
CA GLY A 152 21.22 -12.36 -14.87
C GLY A 152 20.03 -13.16 -14.34
N PHE A 153 18.82 -12.85 -14.79
CA PHE A 153 17.59 -13.57 -14.45
C PHE A 153 17.33 -14.78 -15.36
N GLY A 154 18.12 -14.92 -16.43
CA GLY A 154 17.99 -15.98 -17.43
C GLY A 154 18.06 -17.38 -16.83
N GLY A 155 17.01 -18.16 -17.06
CA GLY A 155 16.87 -19.56 -16.66
C GLY A 155 15.58 -20.14 -17.26
N SER A 156 15.45 -21.47 -17.30
CA SER A 156 14.15 -22.06 -17.67
C SER A 156 13.14 -21.75 -16.57
N LEU A 157 11.98 -21.23 -16.96
CA LEU A 157 10.81 -21.03 -16.10
C LEU A 157 10.39 -22.34 -15.42
N ASP A 158 10.63 -23.49 -16.05
CA ASP A 158 10.35 -24.83 -15.49
C ASP A 158 11.19 -25.14 -14.23
N ARG A 159 12.31 -24.42 -14.04
CA ARG A 159 13.15 -24.53 -12.83
C ARG A 159 12.69 -23.60 -11.70
N LEU A 160 11.64 -22.82 -11.90
CA LEU A 160 11.05 -21.96 -10.88
C LEU A 160 10.03 -22.69 -10.01
N CYS A 161 9.83 -24.00 -10.19
CA CYS A 161 9.21 -24.89 -9.21
C CYS A 161 10.08 -25.06 -7.93
N VAL A 162 10.71 -23.98 -7.47
CA VAL A 162 11.49 -23.89 -6.23
C VAL A 162 10.64 -23.24 -5.14
N ALA A 163 10.97 -23.50 -3.87
CA ALA A 163 10.28 -22.89 -2.74
C ALA A 163 10.17 -21.36 -2.88
N HIS A 164 9.00 -20.80 -2.55
CA HIS A 164 8.67 -19.37 -2.73
C HIS A 164 9.75 -18.41 -2.20
N SER A 165 10.40 -18.73 -1.07
CA SER A 165 11.47 -17.91 -0.50
C SER A 165 12.66 -17.74 -1.44
N ALA A 166 13.03 -18.79 -2.18
CA ALA A 166 14.12 -18.73 -3.15
C ALA A 166 13.79 -17.87 -4.37
N ILE A 167 12.52 -17.81 -4.78
CA ILE A 167 12.07 -16.93 -5.87
C ILE A 167 12.11 -15.47 -5.40
N ALA A 168 11.56 -15.19 -4.22
CA ALA A 168 11.56 -13.86 -3.63
C ALA A 168 12.98 -13.28 -3.49
N ASP A 169 13.95 -14.09 -3.02
CA ASP A 169 15.35 -13.67 -2.92
C ASP A 169 15.98 -13.37 -4.28
N ARG A 170 15.66 -14.17 -5.32
CA ARG A 170 16.16 -13.94 -6.68
C ARG A 170 15.59 -12.66 -7.28
N LEU A 171 14.29 -12.44 -7.15
CA LEU A 171 13.62 -11.22 -7.62
C LEU A 171 14.17 -9.98 -6.92
N LEU A 172 14.36 -10.08 -5.60
CA LEU A 172 14.96 -9.00 -4.81
C LEU A 172 16.40 -8.68 -5.25
N ALA A 173 17.20 -9.70 -5.57
CA ALA A 173 18.58 -9.52 -6.03
C ALA A 173 18.70 -8.77 -7.37
N ILE A 174 17.66 -8.78 -8.19
CA ILE A 174 17.61 -8.06 -9.47
C ILE A 174 16.72 -6.80 -9.44
N GLY A 175 16.12 -6.49 -8.29
CA GLY A 175 15.29 -5.30 -8.09
C GLY A 175 13.88 -5.38 -8.69
N VAL A 176 13.37 -6.58 -8.96
CA VAL A 176 12.00 -6.79 -9.49
C VAL A 176 11.01 -6.85 -8.33
N ALA A 177 9.95 -6.04 -8.41
CA ALA A 177 8.91 -5.96 -7.37
C ALA A 177 9.50 -5.75 -5.95
N GLU A 178 10.64 -5.05 -5.87
CA GLU A 178 11.47 -4.99 -4.67
C GLU A 178 10.70 -4.53 -3.43
N THR A 179 9.88 -3.49 -3.54
CA THR A 179 9.14 -2.92 -2.40
C THR A 179 8.21 -3.94 -1.75
N VAL A 180 7.39 -4.64 -2.55
CA VAL A 180 6.41 -5.61 -2.03
C VAL A 180 7.07 -6.91 -1.57
N ILE A 181 8.17 -7.33 -2.20
CA ILE A 181 8.94 -8.48 -1.72
C ILE A 181 9.55 -8.17 -0.34
N ARG A 182 10.05 -6.95 -0.14
CA ARG A 182 10.52 -6.50 1.17
C ARG A 182 9.37 -6.44 2.18
N ARG A 183 8.18 -5.94 1.79
CA ARG A 183 6.92 -6.02 2.58
C ARG A 183 6.69 -7.44 3.09
N ASP A 184 6.66 -8.41 2.18
CA ASP A 184 6.37 -9.81 2.54
C ASP A 184 7.43 -10.43 3.44
N LYS A 185 8.71 -10.06 3.26
CA LYS A 185 9.79 -10.49 4.14
C LYS A 185 9.64 -9.92 5.54
N MET A 186 9.17 -8.69 5.71
CA MET A 186 8.85 -8.16 7.05
C MET A 186 7.68 -8.89 7.67
N LEU A 187 6.59 -9.07 6.92
CA LEU A 187 5.43 -9.80 7.41
C LEU A 187 5.80 -11.22 7.84
N GLN A 188 6.66 -11.90 7.09
CA GLN A 188 7.21 -13.20 7.46
C GLN A 188 8.11 -13.14 8.70
N ALA A 189 8.95 -12.09 8.83
CA ALA A 189 9.82 -11.92 9.99
C ALA A 189 9.04 -11.61 11.28
N LEU A 190 7.91 -10.93 11.16
CA LEU A 190 7.00 -10.59 12.27
C LEU A 190 5.91 -11.63 12.49
N ASP A 191 5.80 -12.64 11.62
CA ASP A 191 4.85 -13.71 11.78
C ASP A 191 5.22 -14.58 12.99
N SER A 192 4.21 -15.11 13.65
CA SER A 192 4.39 -16.04 14.77
C SER A 192 3.27 -17.06 14.76
N PRO A 193 3.50 -18.30 15.24
CA PRO A 193 2.43 -19.28 15.35
C PRO A 193 1.25 -18.79 16.19
N LEU A 194 1.47 -17.89 17.15
CA LEU A 194 0.40 -17.24 17.89
C LEU A 194 -0.55 -16.52 16.93
N LYS A 195 -0.02 -15.71 16.01
CA LYS A 195 -0.82 -14.93 15.05
C LYS A 195 -1.75 -15.81 14.21
N SER A 196 -1.29 -16.96 13.74
CA SER A 196 -2.09 -17.87 12.91
C SER A 196 -3.23 -18.57 13.66
N CYS A 197 -3.17 -18.62 14.99
CA CYS A 197 -4.19 -19.27 15.84
C CYS A 197 -4.94 -18.29 16.76
N SER A 198 -4.82 -16.99 16.45
CA SER A 198 -5.39 -15.88 17.21
C SER A 198 -6.72 -15.43 16.60
N ASP A 199 -7.74 -15.36 17.44
CA ASP A 199 -9.07 -14.87 17.12
C ASP A 199 -9.70 -14.22 18.37
N PRO A 200 -10.87 -13.57 18.25
CA PRO A 200 -11.56 -12.99 19.40
C PRO A 200 -11.93 -14.00 20.50
N GLU A 201 -12.12 -15.28 20.17
CA GLU A 201 -12.46 -16.33 21.14
C GLU A 201 -11.27 -16.63 22.05
N LEU A 202 -10.07 -16.80 21.48
CA LEU A 202 -8.83 -16.99 22.24
C LEU A 202 -8.56 -15.80 23.17
N ALA A 203 -8.77 -14.57 22.70
CA ALA A 203 -8.65 -13.38 23.53
C ALA A 203 -9.63 -13.42 24.73
N GLY A 204 -10.87 -13.83 24.48
CA GLY A 204 -11.87 -14.05 25.53
C GLY A 204 -11.48 -15.12 26.55
N CYS A 205 -10.85 -16.23 26.13
CA CYS A 205 -10.33 -17.26 27.04
C CYS A 205 -9.25 -16.73 28.01
N LEU A 206 -8.61 -15.61 27.67
CA LEU A 206 -7.56 -14.97 28.47
C LEU A 206 -8.07 -13.76 29.25
N ASP A 207 -9.37 -13.46 29.17
CA ASP A 207 -9.99 -12.25 29.74
C ASP A 207 -9.34 -10.94 29.22
N VAL A 208 -8.99 -10.93 27.92
CA VAL A 208 -8.36 -9.80 27.25
C VAL A 208 -9.24 -9.37 26.08
N ARG A 209 -9.44 -8.06 25.91
CA ARG A 209 -10.16 -7.55 24.75
C ARG A 209 -9.34 -7.78 23.48
N TRP A 210 -10.02 -8.18 22.40
CA TRP A 210 -9.38 -8.38 21.11
C TRP A 210 -8.63 -7.11 20.66
N GLU A 211 -9.31 -5.97 20.66
CA GLU A 211 -8.75 -4.66 20.36
C GLU A 211 -8.93 -3.70 21.55
N PRO A 212 -7.90 -2.88 21.86
CA PRO A 212 -6.56 -2.86 21.25
C PRO A 212 -5.56 -3.88 21.85
N GLU A 213 -5.86 -4.51 22.99
CA GLU A 213 -4.88 -5.22 23.80
C GLU A 213 -4.31 -6.49 23.14
N PHE A 214 -5.17 -7.39 22.67
CA PHE A 214 -4.70 -8.64 22.06
C PHE A 214 -4.06 -8.39 20.68
N VAL A 215 -4.57 -7.43 19.91
CA VAL A 215 -3.93 -6.97 18.65
C VAL A 215 -2.50 -6.44 18.93
N ARG A 216 -2.31 -5.70 20.02
CA ARG A 216 -0.98 -5.24 20.45
C ARG A 216 -0.04 -6.40 20.79
N TRP A 217 -0.57 -7.49 21.35
CA TRP A 217 0.20 -8.71 21.66
C TRP A 217 0.63 -9.49 20.42
N ILE A 218 -0.22 -9.59 19.40
CA ILE A 218 0.15 -10.26 18.14
C ILE A 218 1.04 -9.38 17.26
N PHE A 219 1.00 -8.06 17.45
CA PHE A 219 1.96 -7.13 16.84
C PHE A 219 3.35 -7.39 17.41
N ASP A 220 3.49 -7.34 18.74
CA ASP A 220 4.74 -7.56 19.45
C ASP A 220 4.53 -8.53 20.62
N THR A 221 5.00 -9.76 20.43
CA THR A 221 4.80 -10.84 21.39
C THR A 221 5.57 -10.60 22.70
N ASP A 222 6.61 -9.76 22.72
CA ASP A 222 7.35 -9.39 23.94
C ASP A 222 6.54 -8.52 24.89
N LEU A 223 5.42 -7.96 24.42
CA LEU A 223 4.47 -7.23 25.25
C LEU A 223 3.51 -8.14 26.03
N ILE A 224 3.48 -9.44 25.75
CA ILE A 224 2.56 -10.37 26.41
C ILE A 224 3.03 -10.61 27.86
N PRO A 225 2.18 -10.35 28.88
CA PRO A 225 2.49 -10.63 30.28
C PRO A 225 2.81 -12.11 30.51
N LEU A 226 3.70 -12.40 31.45
CA LEU A 226 4.14 -13.78 31.75
C LEU A 226 2.98 -14.74 32.02
N ALA A 227 2.01 -14.32 32.84
CA ALA A 227 0.83 -15.14 33.16
C ALA A 227 0.00 -15.49 31.90
N ALA A 228 -0.15 -14.55 30.97
CA ALA A 228 -0.86 -14.78 29.72
C ALA A 228 -0.06 -15.71 28.79
N ARG A 229 1.28 -15.61 28.77
CA ARG A 229 2.14 -16.55 28.03
C ARG A 229 2.00 -17.99 28.54
N GLU A 230 1.96 -18.18 29.85
CA GLU A 230 1.75 -19.49 30.48
C GLU A 230 0.37 -20.07 30.11
N ALA A 231 -0.68 -19.26 30.20
CA ALA A 231 -2.04 -19.67 29.80
C ALA A 231 -2.11 -20.04 28.31
N LEU A 232 -1.51 -19.22 27.42
CA LEU A 232 -1.42 -19.51 25.98
C LEU A 232 -0.69 -20.83 25.69
N GLY A 233 0.37 -21.14 26.44
CA GLY A 233 1.08 -22.42 26.33
C GLY A 233 0.28 -23.63 26.77
N GLN A 234 -0.67 -23.45 27.69
CA GLN A 234 -1.59 -24.53 28.10
C GLN A 234 -2.71 -24.74 27.07
N LEU A 235 -3.15 -23.68 26.40
CA LEU A 235 -4.21 -23.72 25.40
C LEU A 235 -3.75 -24.23 24.02
N ARG A 236 -2.44 -24.34 23.79
CA ARG A 236 -1.87 -24.65 22.46
C ARG A 236 -0.78 -25.73 22.52
N PRO A 237 -0.79 -26.70 21.58
CA PRO A 237 0.17 -27.80 21.56
C PRO A 237 1.52 -27.41 20.89
N LEU A 238 2.04 -26.21 21.19
CA LEU A 238 3.31 -25.72 20.63
C LEU A 238 4.30 -25.36 21.76
N PRO A 239 5.61 -25.60 21.56
CA PRO A 239 6.62 -25.12 22.50
C PRO A 239 6.52 -23.59 22.67
N LEU A 240 6.51 -23.12 23.93
CA LEU A 240 6.37 -21.68 24.28
C LEU A 240 7.36 -20.79 23.50
N GLY A 241 8.61 -21.22 23.34
CA GLY A 241 9.62 -20.45 22.62
C GLY A 241 9.30 -20.23 21.13
N CYS A 242 8.63 -21.20 20.49
CA CYS A 242 8.23 -21.09 19.09
C CYS A 242 6.96 -20.27 18.91
N LEU A 243 6.04 -20.32 19.88
CA LEU A 243 4.74 -19.64 19.80
C LEU A 243 4.88 -18.11 19.65
N PHE A 244 5.91 -17.53 20.28
CA PHE A 244 6.11 -16.09 20.40
C PHE A 244 7.29 -15.55 19.59
N SER A 245 8.00 -16.36 18.80
CA SER A 245 9.20 -15.89 18.12
C SER A 245 8.87 -14.89 17.01
N GLN A 246 9.54 -13.73 17.01
CA GLN A 246 9.54 -12.74 15.95
C GLN A 246 10.98 -12.26 15.69
N ASP A 247 11.34 -11.99 14.43
CA ASP A 247 12.65 -11.44 14.03
C ASP A 247 12.53 -9.95 13.69
N TRP A 248 12.45 -9.13 14.74
CA TRP A 248 12.41 -7.67 14.62
C TRP A 248 13.66 -7.07 13.96
N GLY A 249 14.81 -7.74 14.08
CA GLY A 249 16.05 -7.29 13.43
C GLY A 249 15.98 -7.44 11.91
N SER A 250 15.41 -8.54 11.40
CA SER A 250 15.15 -8.71 9.97
C SER A 250 14.05 -7.77 9.48
N ALA A 251 12.96 -7.61 10.23
CA ALA A 251 11.89 -6.70 9.89
C ALA A 251 12.40 -5.26 9.71
N GLU A 252 13.18 -4.76 10.67
CA GLU A 252 13.78 -3.43 10.57
C GLU A 252 14.71 -3.27 9.35
N ARG A 253 15.58 -4.26 9.08
CA ARG A 253 16.49 -4.18 7.92
C ARG A 253 15.72 -4.01 6.61
N GLN A 254 14.61 -4.73 6.46
CA GLN A 254 13.76 -4.59 5.28
C GLN A 254 13.03 -3.24 5.26
N ALA A 255 12.51 -2.79 6.40
CA ALA A 255 11.83 -1.50 6.53
C ALA A 255 12.76 -0.33 6.14
N LEU A 256 13.99 -0.30 6.68
CA LEU A 256 15.00 0.70 6.34
C LEU A 256 15.44 0.62 4.87
N ALA A 257 15.45 -0.57 4.26
CA ALA A 257 15.69 -0.70 2.83
C ALA A 257 14.55 -0.07 2.02
N VAL A 258 13.30 -0.25 2.44
CA VAL A 258 12.14 0.37 1.77
C VAL A 258 12.14 1.89 1.95
N ILE A 259 12.43 2.42 3.14
CA ILE A 259 12.51 3.88 3.37
C ILE A 259 13.49 4.56 2.41
N ARG A 260 14.60 3.88 2.06
CA ARG A 260 15.57 4.37 1.07
C ARG A 260 15.02 4.40 -0.37
N LEU A 261 14.07 3.53 -0.67
CA LEU A 261 13.43 3.44 -1.99
C LEU A 261 12.18 4.33 -2.09
N ARG A 262 11.42 4.43 -0.99
CA ARG A 262 10.06 4.99 -0.93
C ARG A 262 9.84 5.66 0.43
N GLN A 263 9.68 6.97 0.40
CA GLN A 263 9.43 7.79 1.59
C GLN A 263 7.95 8.18 1.74
N ASP A 264 7.10 7.77 0.79
CA ASP A 264 5.66 8.02 0.78
C ASP A 264 4.82 6.90 1.43
N LEU A 265 5.46 5.82 1.88
CA LEU A 265 4.82 4.68 2.53
C LEU A 265 4.95 4.80 4.05
N GLY A 266 3.87 4.57 4.79
CA GLY A 266 3.84 4.73 6.26
C GLY A 266 4.36 3.51 7.02
N TRP A 267 3.96 2.31 6.60
CA TRP A 267 4.34 1.05 7.27
C TRP A 267 5.85 0.87 7.48
N PRO A 268 6.78 1.27 6.56
CA PRO A 268 8.20 1.07 6.81
C PRO A 268 8.67 1.91 7.98
N PHE A 269 8.16 3.13 8.13
CA PHE A 269 8.51 4.01 9.25
C PHE A 269 7.95 3.48 10.57
N ASP A 270 6.72 2.94 10.56
CA ASP A 270 6.11 2.36 11.74
C ASP A 270 6.92 1.18 12.28
N ILE A 271 7.30 0.24 11.41
CA ILE A 271 8.09 -0.95 11.77
C ILE A 271 9.52 -0.58 12.19
N ALA A 272 10.21 0.27 11.42
CA ALA A 272 11.57 0.70 11.76
C ALA A 272 11.59 1.53 13.05
N GLY A 273 10.61 2.43 13.21
CA GLY A 273 10.47 3.25 14.41
C GLY A 273 10.23 2.39 15.65
N TRP A 274 9.36 1.38 15.55
CA TRP A 274 9.09 0.47 16.66
C TRP A 274 10.29 -0.39 17.02
N ALA A 275 11.02 -0.89 16.01
CA ALA A 275 12.25 -1.63 16.25
C ALA A 275 13.32 -0.77 16.96
N ALA A 276 13.46 0.50 16.59
CA ALA A 276 14.34 1.45 17.29
C ALA A 276 13.88 1.72 18.72
N GLU A 277 12.58 1.94 18.92
CA GLU A 277 11.98 2.17 20.24
C GLU A 277 12.19 0.97 21.17
N ARG A 278 12.00 -0.26 20.68
CA ARG A 278 12.25 -1.51 21.42
C ARG A 278 13.69 -1.64 21.94
N ARG A 279 14.66 -1.04 21.24
CA ARG A 279 16.07 -1.04 21.66
C ARG A 279 16.45 0.15 22.54
N GLY A 280 15.50 1.02 22.86
CA GLY A 280 15.73 2.24 23.63
C GLY A 280 16.37 3.39 22.84
N ASP A 281 16.49 3.28 21.50
CA ASP A 281 16.99 4.36 20.65
C ASP A 281 15.85 5.33 20.30
N PHE A 282 15.41 6.09 21.29
CA PHE A 282 14.29 7.02 21.14
C PHE A 282 14.58 8.14 20.14
N ARG A 283 15.84 8.53 19.97
CA ARG A 283 16.22 9.55 18.98
C ARG A 283 15.92 9.04 17.56
N GLN A 284 16.36 7.82 17.25
CA GLN A 284 16.09 7.21 15.95
C GLN A 284 14.59 6.93 15.76
N ALA A 285 13.90 6.43 16.79
CA ALA A 285 12.46 6.18 16.75
C ALA A 285 11.67 7.46 16.43
N ILE A 286 11.94 8.57 17.13
CA ILE A 286 11.31 9.87 16.89
C ILE A 286 11.56 10.36 15.47
N ALA A 287 12.80 10.25 14.96
CA ALA A 287 13.13 10.67 13.61
C ALA A 287 12.37 9.88 12.53
N LEU A 288 12.11 8.59 12.77
CA LEU A 288 11.35 7.72 11.88
C LEU A 288 9.85 8.03 11.95
N TYR A 289 9.28 8.11 13.17
CA TYR A 289 7.86 8.42 13.34
C TYR A 289 7.51 9.83 12.85
N ALA A 290 8.40 10.82 13.03
CA ALA A 290 8.19 12.17 12.53
C ALA A 290 8.11 12.24 11.00
N GLN A 291 8.76 11.32 10.29
CA GLN A 291 8.61 11.16 8.85
C GLN A 291 7.34 10.35 8.51
N GLY A 292 7.15 9.21 9.17
CA GLY A 292 6.00 8.32 8.94
C GLY A 292 4.65 9.00 9.17
N VAL A 293 4.53 9.88 10.18
CA VAL A 293 3.27 10.60 10.45
C VAL A 293 2.82 11.50 9.28
N ARG A 294 3.74 11.87 8.38
CA ARG A 294 3.47 12.69 7.19
C ARG A 294 3.03 11.88 5.97
N THR A 295 3.09 10.56 6.03
CA THR A 295 2.62 9.70 4.93
C THR A 295 1.12 9.48 5.02
N SER A 296 0.51 9.11 3.91
CA SER A 296 -0.91 8.73 3.85
C SER A 296 -1.20 7.53 4.75
N LEU A 297 -2.33 7.56 5.47
CA LEU A 297 -2.86 6.40 6.19
C LEU A 297 -3.16 5.24 5.21
N PHE A 298 -3.60 5.54 4.00
CA PHE A 298 -3.86 4.52 2.96
C PHE A 298 -2.58 3.85 2.43
N ALA A 299 -1.41 4.29 2.88
CA ALA A 299 -0.12 3.67 2.56
C ALA A 299 0.56 3.07 3.80
N ASP A 300 -0.18 2.86 4.90
CA ASP A 300 0.34 2.38 6.18
C ASP A 300 0.10 0.89 6.44
N GLU A 301 -0.73 0.23 5.64
CA GLU A 301 -1.12 -1.18 5.80
C GLU A 301 -1.40 -1.58 7.28
N GLY A 302 -2.02 -0.68 8.04
CA GLY A 302 -2.04 -0.76 9.50
C GLY A 302 -2.79 -1.98 10.04
N VAL A 303 -3.77 -2.49 9.29
CA VAL A 303 -4.42 -3.77 9.59
C VAL A 303 -3.45 -4.94 9.38
N ARG A 304 -2.71 -4.97 8.27
CA ARG A 304 -1.82 -6.09 7.92
C ARG A 304 -0.60 -6.17 8.85
N PHE A 305 0.00 -5.02 9.14
CA PHE A 305 1.09 -4.91 10.11
C PHE A 305 0.64 -4.84 11.56
N ARG A 306 -0.68 -4.79 11.82
CA ARG A 306 -1.24 -4.68 13.19
C ARG A 306 -0.70 -3.47 13.93
N THR A 307 -0.58 -2.33 13.25
CA THR A 307 -0.15 -1.05 13.86
C THR A 307 -1.35 -0.17 14.27
N HIS A 308 -2.59 -0.67 14.17
CA HIS A 308 -3.83 0.07 14.50
C HIS A 308 -4.25 0.05 15.98
N TRP A 309 -3.40 -0.41 16.90
CA TRP A 309 -3.71 -0.47 18.35
C TRP A 309 -3.44 0.86 19.06
N TYR A 310 -4.08 1.95 18.66
CA TYR A 310 -3.91 3.26 19.32
C TYR A 310 -5.27 3.92 19.59
N PRO A 311 -5.33 4.91 20.51
CA PRO A 311 -6.53 5.72 20.67
C PRO A 311 -6.95 6.35 19.34
N GLU A 312 -8.22 6.17 18.94
CA GLU A 312 -8.74 6.61 17.64
C GLU A 312 -8.45 8.10 17.36
N GLY A 313 -8.49 8.95 18.40
CA GLY A 313 -8.20 10.38 18.29
C GLY A 313 -6.76 10.74 17.92
N LEU A 314 -5.83 9.79 17.96
CA LEU A 314 -4.45 9.96 17.48
C LEU A 314 -4.29 9.58 16.00
N GLY A 315 -5.27 8.89 15.40
CA GLY A 315 -5.44 8.64 13.96
C GLY A 315 -4.36 7.85 13.20
N LYS A 316 -3.11 7.81 13.67
CA LYS A 316 -1.98 7.12 13.05
C LYS A 316 -1.07 6.51 14.11
N PHE A 317 -0.44 5.39 13.78
CA PHE A 317 0.50 4.73 14.67
C PHE A 317 1.68 5.65 15.03
N ALA A 318 2.35 6.22 14.01
CA ALA A 318 3.44 7.17 14.22
C ALA A 318 3.05 8.36 15.10
N ALA A 319 1.85 8.92 14.95
CA ALA A 319 1.36 10.01 15.81
C ALA A 319 1.21 9.56 17.26
N ALA A 320 0.62 8.38 17.48
CA ALA A 320 0.46 7.79 18.80
C ALA A 320 1.80 7.49 19.48
N ARG A 321 2.79 6.99 18.73
CA ARG A 321 4.15 6.77 19.26
C ARG A 321 4.87 8.07 19.57
N LEU A 322 4.71 9.12 18.76
CA LEU A 322 5.27 10.44 19.06
C LEU A 322 4.66 11.06 20.33
N ASP A 323 3.35 10.89 20.57
CA ASP A 323 2.72 11.32 21.83
C ASP A 323 3.27 10.54 23.03
N HIS A 324 3.48 9.23 22.90
CA HIS A 324 4.11 8.42 23.94
C HIS A 324 5.54 8.88 24.26
N LEU A 325 6.29 9.31 23.25
CA LEU A 325 7.68 9.77 23.37
C LEU A 325 7.80 11.29 23.62
N ARG A 326 6.72 11.98 23.97
CA ARG A 326 6.63 13.45 24.02
C ARG A 326 7.74 14.13 24.86
N GLN A 327 8.13 13.52 25.97
CA GLN A 327 9.20 14.03 26.84
C GLN A 327 10.59 14.05 26.15
N TYR A 328 10.79 13.22 25.13
CA TYR A 328 12.04 13.10 24.38
C TYR A 328 12.03 13.89 23.06
N LEU A 329 10.88 14.47 22.66
CA LEU A 329 10.77 15.19 21.40
C LEU A 329 11.68 16.44 21.39
N PRO A 330 12.33 16.74 20.27
CA PRO A 330 13.02 18.02 20.09
C PRO A 330 12.01 19.17 19.99
N PRO A 331 12.38 20.42 20.34
CA PRO A 331 11.47 21.57 20.34
C PRO A 331 10.70 21.76 19.03
N GLU A 332 11.36 21.57 17.90
CA GLU A 332 10.78 21.77 16.57
C GLU A 332 9.57 20.86 16.31
N LEU A 333 9.59 19.63 16.84
CA LEU A 333 8.45 18.71 16.75
C LEU A 333 7.39 19.01 17.79
N ARG A 334 7.76 19.52 18.97
CA ARG A 334 6.78 19.88 20.01
C ARG A 334 5.88 21.03 19.58
N ASP A 335 6.41 21.94 18.76
CA ASP A 335 5.71 23.12 18.26
C ASP A 335 5.11 22.90 16.85
N ASP A 336 5.16 21.67 16.33
CA ASP A 336 4.66 21.36 14.99
C ASP A 336 3.13 21.39 14.94
N HIS A 337 2.58 22.38 14.24
CA HIS A 337 1.14 22.57 14.12
C HIS A 337 0.39 21.33 13.61
N TYR A 338 0.98 20.54 12.71
CA TYR A 338 0.31 19.33 12.22
C TYR A 338 0.27 18.23 13.28
N LEU A 339 1.32 18.07 14.07
CA LEU A 339 1.33 17.09 15.17
C LEU A 339 0.31 17.46 16.26
N HIS A 340 0.16 18.75 16.53
CA HIS A 340 -0.88 19.23 17.45
C HIS A 340 -2.29 18.80 17.05
N LEU A 341 -2.58 18.67 15.74
CA LEU A 341 -3.88 18.18 15.30
C LEU A 341 -4.19 16.78 15.84
N PHE A 342 -3.19 15.89 15.88
CA PHE A 342 -3.35 14.55 16.46
C PHE A 342 -3.39 14.59 17.99
N TRP A 343 -2.53 15.39 18.63
CA TRP A 343 -2.42 15.41 20.10
C TRP A 343 -3.59 16.04 20.84
N GLU A 344 -4.49 16.73 20.14
CA GLU A 344 -5.81 17.09 20.69
C GLU A 344 -6.65 15.84 21.03
N ASN A 345 -6.36 14.69 20.38
CA ASN A 345 -6.96 13.39 20.63
C ASN A 345 -8.50 13.39 20.61
N ASP A 346 -9.09 14.19 19.71
CA ASP A 346 -10.53 14.23 19.45
C ASP A 346 -10.85 13.41 18.20
N PRO A 347 -11.32 12.16 18.34
CA PRO A 347 -11.64 11.28 17.19
C PRO A 347 -12.75 11.85 16.31
N SER A 348 -13.68 12.62 16.89
CA SER A 348 -14.86 13.11 16.16
C SER A 348 -14.51 14.21 15.14
N SER A 349 -13.44 14.96 15.39
CA SER A 349 -13.04 16.10 14.55
C SER A 349 -11.67 15.94 13.87
N LEU A 350 -10.89 14.90 14.21
CA LEU A 350 -9.52 14.74 13.70
C LEU A 350 -9.47 14.79 12.17
N ARG A 351 -10.29 13.98 11.49
CA ARG A 351 -10.28 13.89 10.03
C ARG A 351 -10.65 15.22 9.36
N SER A 352 -11.63 15.95 9.89
CA SER A 352 -12.00 17.26 9.34
C SER A 352 -10.92 18.31 9.58
N ARG A 353 -10.31 18.35 10.78
CA ARG A 353 -9.20 19.27 11.07
C ARG A 353 -7.97 19.02 10.18
N LEU A 354 -7.60 17.75 9.95
CA LEU A 354 -6.52 17.38 9.04
C LEU A 354 -6.82 17.78 7.60
N ARG A 355 -8.03 17.49 7.11
CA ARG A 355 -8.49 17.92 5.78
C ARG A 355 -8.40 19.43 5.64
N ASP A 356 -8.95 20.18 6.58
CA ASP A 356 -9.03 21.64 6.51
C ASP A 356 -7.64 22.29 6.55
N PHE A 357 -6.72 21.73 7.35
CA PHE A 357 -5.31 22.11 7.36
C PHE A 357 -4.66 21.99 5.96
N TRP A 358 -4.89 20.87 5.28
CA TRP A 358 -4.35 20.65 3.93
C TRP A 358 -5.05 21.50 2.87
N LEU A 359 -6.38 21.67 2.94
CA LEU A 359 -7.13 22.56 2.03
C LEU A 359 -6.65 24.01 2.13
N GLN A 360 -6.43 24.52 3.35
CA GLN A 360 -5.91 25.87 3.54
C GLN A 360 -4.55 26.04 2.85
N ARG A 361 -3.65 25.08 3.02
CA ARG A 361 -2.33 25.08 2.37
C ARG A 361 -2.44 24.95 0.85
N ALA A 362 -3.33 24.09 0.36
CA ALA A 362 -3.56 23.91 -1.07
C ALA A 362 -3.99 25.23 -1.72
N ARG A 363 -4.96 25.93 -1.13
CA ARG A 363 -5.44 27.24 -1.60
C ARG A 363 -4.34 28.30 -1.55
N GLN A 364 -3.50 28.30 -0.50
CA GLN A 364 -2.34 29.20 -0.41
C GLN A 364 -1.31 28.94 -1.52
N HIS A 365 -0.92 27.68 -1.75
CA HIS A 365 0.00 27.31 -2.82
C HIS A 365 -0.57 27.63 -4.20
N PHE A 366 -1.87 27.40 -4.41
CA PHE A 366 -2.53 27.71 -5.67
C PHE A 366 -2.51 29.20 -5.97
N LYS A 367 -2.88 30.04 -4.97
CA LYS A 367 -2.80 31.51 -5.08
C LYS A 367 -1.37 32.00 -5.33
N GLY A 368 -0.38 31.34 -4.72
CA GLY A 368 1.05 31.56 -4.93
C GLY A 368 1.60 31.03 -6.25
N LYS A 369 0.76 30.43 -7.12
CA LYS A 369 1.15 29.79 -8.39
C LYS A 369 2.13 28.62 -8.24
N HIS A 370 2.20 28.02 -7.04
CA HIS A 370 2.94 26.79 -6.78
C HIS A 370 2.05 25.57 -7.03
N TYR A 371 1.57 25.41 -8.26
CA TYR A 371 0.46 24.51 -8.57
C TYR A 371 0.72 23.02 -8.23
N MET A 372 1.94 22.51 -8.40
CA MET A 372 2.24 21.13 -8.00
C MET A 372 2.23 20.91 -6.48
N HIS A 373 2.62 21.92 -5.69
CA HIS A 373 2.48 21.85 -4.24
C HIS A 373 1.00 21.96 -3.83
N ALA A 374 0.21 22.76 -4.55
CA ALA A 374 -1.24 22.82 -4.35
C ALA A 374 -1.90 21.47 -4.64
N TYR A 375 -1.52 20.82 -5.75
CA TYR A 375 -1.96 19.47 -6.10
C TYR A 375 -1.68 18.48 -4.97
N GLN A 376 -0.44 18.46 -4.45
CA GLN A 376 -0.06 17.58 -3.33
C GLN A 376 -0.86 17.86 -2.06
N CYS A 377 -1.12 19.14 -1.74
CA CYS A 377 -1.93 19.49 -0.59
C CYS A 377 -3.41 19.09 -0.77
N TYR A 378 -4.00 19.25 -1.96
CA TYR A 378 -5.36 18.73 -2.20
C TYR A 378 -5.39 17.20 -2.13
N PHE A 379 -4.37 16.50 -2.65
CA PHE A 379 -4.24 15.06 -2.46
C PHE A 379 -4.19 14.70 -0.96
N LEU A 380 -3.36 15.38 -0.16
CA LEU A 380 -3.32 15.09 1.27
C LEU A 380 -4.63 15.46 1.99
N ALA A 381 -5.37 16.47 1.54
CA ALA A 381 -6.69 16.78 2.11
C ALA A 381 -7.68 15.61 1.99
N GLY A 382 -7.60 14.81 0.92
CA GLY A 382 -8.46 13.64 0.72
C GLY A 382 -7.87 12.32 1.22
N TRP A 383 -6.55 12.14 1.06
CA TRP A 383 -5.89 10.84 1.23
C TRP A 383 -4.82 10.83 2.34
N ASP A 384 -4.73 11.86 3.20
CA ASP A 384 -3.85 11.77 4.38
C ASP A 384 -4.46 10.86 5.47
N SER A 385 -5.73 11.10 5.81
CA SER A 385 -6.48 10.29 6.79
C SER A 385 -7.90 9.95 6.35
N GLY A 386 -8.25 10.28 5.10
CA GLY A 386 -9.58 10.06 4.55
C GLY A 386 -10.63 11.04 5.07
N SER A 387 -11.81 11.00 4.47
CA SER A 387 -13.02 11.62 5.00
C SER A 387 -14.17 10.62 5.01
N SER A 388 -15.03 10.72 6.03
CA SER A 388 -16.27 9.95 6.08
C SER A 388 -17.40 10.60 5.26
N ASP A 389 -17.22 11.86 4.88
CA ASP A 389 -18.17 12.63 4.08
C ASP A 389 -17.68 12.65 2.63
N LEU A 390 -18.45 12.05 1.71
CA LEU A 390 -18.06 11.99 0.31
C LEU A 390 -18.20 13.33 -0.42
N ASP A 391 -19.07 14.22 0.07
CA ASP A 391 -19.35 15.50 -0.60
C ASP A 391 -18.10 16.40 -0.63
N VAL A 392 -17.22 16.26 0.37
CA VAL A 392 -15.99 17.05 0.46
C VAL A 392 -14.97 16.68 -0.61
N TYR A 393 -15.06 15.49 -1.18
CA TYR A 393 -14.18 15.08 -2.29
C TYR A 393 -14.49 15.83 -3.57
N ALA A 394 -15.66 16.46 -3.71
CA ALA A 394 -15.99 17.25 -4.89
C ALA A 394 -15.05 18.47 -4.99
N GLU A 395 -14.89 19.21 -3.89
CA GLU A 395 -13.95 20.33 -3.81
C GLU A 395 -12.50 19.86 -4.00
N ILE A 396 -12.13 18.75 -3.34
CA ILE A 396 -10.77 18.22 -3.39
C ILE A 396 -10.39 17.82 -4.83
N LEU A 397 -11.23 17.04 -5.51
CA LEU A 397 -10.99 16.61 -6.89
C LEU A 397 -11.00 17.80 -7.86
N GLU A 398 -11.89 18.78 -7.67
CA GLU A 398 -11.85 20.03 -8.44
C GLU A 398 -10.51 20.76 -8.26
N GLY A 399 -10.03 20.88 -7.01
CA GLY A 399 -8.74 21.47 -6.68
C GLY A 399 -7.55 20.73 -7.30
N ILE A 400 -7.59 19.40 -7.32
CA ILE A 400 -6.60 18.53 -7.97
C ILE A 400 -6.58 18.77 -9.48
N VAL A 401 -7.75 18.74 -10.12
CA VAL A 401 -7.90 18.98 -11.56
C VAL A 401 -7.40 20.36 -11.95
N ALA A 402 -7.80 21.40 -11.20
CA ALA A 402 -7.37 22.78 -11.45
C ALA A 402 -5.85 22.94 -11.28
N SER A 403 -5.27 22.34 -10.24
CA SER A 403 -3.84 22.41 -9.96
C SER A 403 -3.00 21.67 -11.01
N ALA A 404 -3.41 20.47 -11.43
CA ALA A 404 -2.75 19.72 -12.49
C ALA A 404 -2.84 20.42 -13.85
N THR A 405 -3.99 21.03 -14.16
CA THR A 405 -4.15 21.83 -15.39
C THR A 405 -3.22 23.03 -15.38
N ALA A 406 -3.18 23.79 -14.28
CA ALA A 406 -2.38 24.99 -14.15
C ALA A 406 -0.87 24.73 -14.13
N SER A 407 -0.43 23.54 -13.70
CA SER A 407 0.97 23.10 -13.76
C SER A 407 1.39 22.59 -15.14
N GLY A 408 0.46 22.40 -16.08
CA GLY A 408 0.70 21.80 -17.38
C GLY A 408 0.73 20.27 -17.38
N SER A 409 0.31 19.63 -16.29
CA SER A 409 0.19 18.17 -16.19
C SER A 409 -1.13 17.67 -16.77
N SER A 410 -1.20 17.60 -18.10
CA SER A 410 -2.41 17.15 -18.81
C SER A 410 -2.84 15.74 -18.42
N ALA A 411 -1.88 14.85 -18.14
CA ALA A 411 -2.18 13.47 -17.77
C ALA A 411 -2.85 13.37 -16.40
N LEU A 412 -2.26 13.98 -15.37
CA LEU A 412 -2.87 14.01 -14.04
C LEU A 412 -4.22 14.71 -14.07
N SER A 413 -4.36 15.79 -14.84
CA SER A 413 -5.66 16.43 -15.00
C SER A 413 -6.69 15.51 -15.64
N SER A 414 -6.33 14.74 -16.68
CA SER A 414 -7.24 13.84 -17.36
C SER A 414 -7.70 12.71 -16.43
N VAL A 415 -6.76 12.06 -15.73
CA VAL A 415 -7.08 10.99 -14.77
C VAL A 415 -7.95 11.51 -13.62
N ALA A 416 -7.58 12.64 -13.01
CA ALA A 416 -8.36 13.23 -11.92
C ALA A 416 -9.77 13.65 -12.37
N ARG A 417 -9.96 14.10 -13.62
CA ARG A 417 -11.29 14.36 -14.18
C ARG A 417 -12.11 13.08 -14.34
N THR A 418 -11.47 11.98 -14.74
CA THR A 418 -12.15 10.68 -14.76
C THR A 418 -12.63 10.31 -13.37
N HIS A 419 -11.80 10.41 -12.33
CA HIS A 419 -12.24 10.22 -10.94
C HIS A 419 -13.38 11.16 -10.54
N GLN A 420 -13.29 12.45 -10.89
CA GLN A 420 -14.34 13.43 -10.59
C GLN A 420 -15.70 13.05 -11.21
N ARG A 421 -15.72 12.49 -12.43
CA ARG A 421 -16.96 12.02 -13.08
C ARG A 421 -17.66 10.91 -12.27
N PHE A 422 -16.89 10.05 -11.60
CA PHE A 422 -17.41 8.94 -10.79
C PHE A 422 -17.73 9.30 -9.34
N LEU A 423 -17.44 10.53 -8.90
CA LEU A 423 -17.87 10.97 -7.57
C LEU A 423 -19.35 11.34 -7.53
N SER A 424 -19.90 11.83 -8.65
CA SER A 424 -21.26 12.35 -8.76
C SER A 424 -22.28 11.34 -9.31
N ALA A 425 -21.86 10.10 -9.57
CA ALA A 425 -22.68 8.99 -10.04
C ALA A 425 -22.97 8.05 -8.86
#